data_AF-A0AAU3GHG8-F1
#
_entry.id   AF-A0AAU3GHG8-F1
#
_cell.length_a   1.000
_cell.length_b   1.000
_cell.length_c   1.000
_cell.angle_alpha   90.00
_cell.angle_beta   90.00
_cell.angle_gamma   90.00
#
_symmetry.space_group_name_H-M   'P 1'
#
loop_
_entity.id
_entity.type
_entity.pdbx_description
1 polymer ?
#
loop_
_entity_poly.entity_id
_entity_poly.type
_entity_poly.pdbx_seq_one_letter_code
_entity_poly.pdbx_strand_id
1 'polypeptide(L)'
;MLTSILGARLRWYLADGWVFDPVIVGPDVIEYTLKEGPHAGRHAIQWMYYQRVAPGIETTAWYEESGALVHVTWYLETQTSHRFAAIPAWLAADFTVYRGDNQDPAFVEKIRGLASQGQDWPRRILDDDGYFEVL
;
A
#
# COMPACT_ATOMS: atom_id res chain seq x y z
N MET A 1 20.50 -2.41 -13.06
CA MET A 1 20.25 -1.74 -11.77
C MET A 1 19.02 -0.88 -11.97
N LEU A 2 18.02 -0.97 -11.09
CA LEU A 2 16.79 -0.19 -11.21
C LEU A 2 17.12 1.30 -10.99
N THR A 3 16.77 2.16 -11.94
CA THR A 3 17.14 3.59 -11.91
C THR A 3 16.03 4.50 -11.38
N SER A 4 14.80 3.98 -11.30
CA SER A 4 13.61 4.65 -10.79
C SER A 4 12.58 3.59 -10.41
N ILE A 5 11.80 3.81 -9.34
CA ILE A 5 10.65 2.97 -9.01
C ILE A 5 9.48 3.21 -9.97
N LEU A 6 9.36 4.43 -10.51
CA LEU A 6 8.36 4.74 -11.54
C LEU A 6 8.53 3.86 -12.78
N GLY A 7 7.43 3.31 -13.27
CA GLY A 7 7.35 2.35 -14.36
C GLY A 7 7.66 0.91 -13.96
N ALA A 8 8.07 0.67 -12.71
CA ALA A 8 8.42 -0.68 -12.26
C ALA A 8 7.17 -1.53 -12.03
N ARG A 9 7.27 -2.80 -12.43
CA ARG A 9 6.37 -3.87 -12.01
C ARG A 9 7.12 -4.75 -11.02
N LEU A 10 6.54 -4.97 -9.85
CA LEU A 10 7.22 -5.60 -8.72
C LEU A 10 6.39 -6.75 -8.14
N ARG A 11 7.08 -7.67 -7.49
CA ARG A 11 6.55 -8.40 -6.34
C ARG A 11 7.15 -7.80 -5.08
N TRP A 12 6.31 -7.45 -4.11
CA TRP A 12 6.73 -6.72 -2.92
C TRP A 12 6.39 -7.49 -1.64
N TYR A 13 7.39 -7.68 -0.80
CA TYR A 13 7.34 -8.47 0.43
C TYR A 13 7.55 -7.56 1.64
N LEU A 14 6.67 -7.69 2.62
CA LEU A 14 6.74 -6.94 3.88
C LEU A 14 6.73 -7.89 5.08
N ALA A 15 6.90 -7.32 6.27
CA ALA A 15 6.80 -8.05 7.53
C ALA A 15 5.48 -8.85 7.67
N ASP A 16 5.49 -9.84 8.55
CA ASP A 16 4.35 -10.69 8.87
C ASP A 16 3.75 -11.46 7.66
N GLY A 17 4.55 -11.70 6.63
CA GLY A 17 4.18 -12.53 5.48
C GLY A 17 3.25 -11.85 4.48
N TRP A 18 3.23 -10.51 4.44
CA TRP A 18 2.47 -9.79 3.43
C TRP A 18 3.20 -9.84 2.10
N VAL A 19 2.48 -10.26 1.06
CA VAL A 19 3.01 -10.36 -0.31
C VAL A 19 2.06 -9.65 -1.26
N PHE A 20 2.55 -8.61 -1.92
CA PHE A 20 1.85 -7.91 -3.00
C PHE A 20 2.38 -8.36 -4.35
N ASP A 21 1.49 -8.84 -5.22
CA ASP A 21 1.84 -9.40 -6.53
C ASP A 21 0.66 -9.30 -7.51
N PRO A 22 0.71 -8.42 -8.53
CA PRO A 22 1.77 -7.45 -8.79
C PRO A 22 1.61 -6.16 -7.97
N VAL A 23 2.68 -5.38 -7.90
CA VAL A 23 2.66 -3.93 -7.67
C VAL A 23 3.13 -3.24 -8.94
N ILE A 24 2.38 -2.29 -9.48
CA ILE A 24 2.74 -1.49 -10.65
C ILE A 24 2.80 -0.03 -10.21
N VAL A 25 3.97 0.58 -10.33
CA VAL A 25 4.17 1.97 -9.94
C VAL A 25 4.12 2.82 -11.20
N GLY A 26 2.96 3.41 -11.49
CA GLY A 26 2.76 4.34 -12.59
C GLY A 26 3.36 5.73 -12.29
N PRO A 27 3.15 6.72 -13.16
CA PRO A 27 3.62 8.10 -12.92
C PRO A 27 2.89 8.78 -11.75
N ASP A 28 1.58 8.56 -11.63
CA ASP A 28 0.72 9.23 -10.64
C ASP A 28 -0.12 8.25 -9.81
N VAL A 29 -0.06 6.95 -10.14
CA VAL A 29 -0.85 5.91 -9.48
C VAL A 29 0.03 4.74 -9.09
N ILE A 30 -0.36 4.07 -8.00
CA ILE A 30 0.13 2.74 -7.66
C ILE A 30 -1.03 1.75 -7.77
N GLU A 31 -0.82 0.69 -8.54
CA GLU A 31 -1.71 -0.45 -8.61
C GLU A 31 -1.09 -1.59 -7.83
N TYR A 32 -1.87 -2.25 -6.97
CA TYR A 32 -1.37 -3.38 -6.21
C TYR A 32 -2.44 -4.43 -5.96
N THR A 33 -2.03 -5.70 -5.91
CA THR A 33 -2.86 -6.80 -5.41
C THR A 33 -2.20 -7.44 -4.21
N LEU A 34 -2.89 -7.51 -3.07
CA LEU A 34 -2.43 -8.26 -1.91
C LEU A 34 -2.72 -9.76 -2.13
N LYS A 35 -1.67 -10.54 -2.38
CA LYS A 35 -1.73 -11.97 -2.62
C LYS A 35 -1.73 -12.78 -1.33
N GLU A 36 -0.89 -12.41 -0.37
CA GLU A 36 -0.78 -13.05 0.95
C GLU A 36 -0.83 -11.98 2.04
N GLY A 37 -1.49 -12.27 3.16
CA GLY A 37 -1.67 -11.33 4.26
C GLY A 37 -3.13 -11.27 4.75
N PRO A 38 -3.43 -10.37 5.72
CA PRO A 38 -4.69 -10.39 6.46
C PRO A 38 -5.93 -10.06 5.60
N HIS A 39 -5.75 -9.29 4.54
CA HIS A 39 -6.79 -8.94 3.56
C HIS A 39 -6.44 -9.39 2.14
N ALA A 40 -5.79 -10.55 2.02
CA ALA A 40 -5.50 -11.18 0.73
C ALA A 40 -6.76 -11.22 -0.17
N GLY A 41 -6.58 -10.86 -1.44
CA GLY A 41 -7.66 -10.62 -2.39
C GLY A 41 -8.03 -9.13 -2.55
N ARG A 42 -7.37 -8.21 -1.84
CA ARG A 42 -7.47 -6.77 -2.13
C ARG A 42 -6.76 -6.43 -3.43
N HIS A 43 -7.44 -5.73 -4.33
CA HIS A 43 -6.88 -5.11 -5.53
C HIS A 43 -7.15 -3.61 -5.53
N ALA A 44 -6.11 -2.78 -5.57
CA ALA A 44 -6.26 -1.33 -5.51
C ALA A 44 -5.54 -0.63 -6.65
N ILE A 45 -6.16 0.43 -7.18
CA ILE A 45 -5.47 1.50 -7.91
C ILE A 45 -5.65 2.78 -7.10
N GLN A 46 -4.55 3.38 -6.66
CA GLN A 46 -4.55 4.55 -5.79
C GLN A 46 -3.75 5.68 -6.44
N TRP A 47 -4.29 6.90 -6.36
CA TRP A 47 -3.51 8.11 -6.63
C TRP A 47 -2.42 8.25 -5.58
N MET A 48 -1.20 8.50 -6.03
CA MET A 48 -0.05 8.63 -5.14
C MET A 48 0.70 9.93 -5.40
N TYR A 49 1.42 10.36 -4.37
CA TYR A 49 2.49 11.32 -4.48
C TYR A 49 3.82 10.58 -4.63
N TYR A 50 4.65 11.01 -5.57
CA TYR A 50 5.99 10.49 -5.78
C TYR A 50 7.03 11.59 -5.54
N GLN A 51 8.15 11.22 -4.91
CA GLN A 51 9.30 12.09 -4.77
C GLN A 51 10.60 11.30 -4.85
N ARG A 52 11.57 11.83 -5.59
CA ARG A 52 12.97 11.39 -5.46
C ARG A 52 13.62 12.13 -4.30
N VAL A 53 14.04 11.40 -3.27
CA VAL A 53 14.62 11.97 -2.04
C VAL A 53 16.13 12.10 -2.17
N ALA A 54 16.79 11.10 -2.75
CA ALA A 54 18.22 11.09 -3.01
C ALA A 54 18.54 10.19 -4.23
N PRO A 55 19.79 10.17 -4.74
CA PRO A 55 20.18 9.15 -5.73
C PRO A 55 19.90 7.74 -5.21
N GLY A 56 19.10 6.95 -5.95
CA GLY A 56 18.74 5.59 -5.56
C GLY A 56 17.72 5.45 -4.43
N ILE A 57 17.17 6.57 -3.92
CA ILE A 57 16.18 6.58 -2.83
C ILE A 57 14.97 7.39 -3.26
N GLU A 58 13.82 6.74 -3.34
CA GLU A 58 12.57 7.33 -3.83
C GLU A 58 11.42 7.02 -2.87
N THR A 59 10.41 7.87 -2.80
CA THR A 59 9.27 7.68 -1.92
C THR A 59 7.96 7.77 -2.68
N THR A 60 7.01 6.93 -2.29
CA THR A 60 5.61 7.02 -2.71
C THR A 60 4.70 7.13 -1.49
N ALA A 61 3.65 7.94 -1.59
CA ALA A 61 2.68 8.10 -0.50
C ALA A 61 1.27 8.23 -1.05
N TRP A 62 0.29 7.64 -0.37
CA TRP A 62 -1.11 7.73 -0.77
C TRP A 62 -2.06 7.65 0.44
N TYR A 63 -3.29 8.07 0.20
CA TYR A 63 -4.39 8.02 1.17
C TYR A 63 -5.55 7.25 0.56
N GLU A 64 -6.10 6.31 1.33
CA GLU A 64 -7.11 5.37 0.84
C GLU A 64 -8.52 5.75 1.28
N GLU A 65 -9.52 5.21 0.59
CA GLU A 65 -10.94 5.37 0.92
C GLU A 65 -11.32 4.89 2.33
N SER A 66 -10.49 4.02 2.92
CA SER A 66 -10.63 3.54 4.30
C SER A 66 -10.17 4.57 5.34
N GLY A 67 -9.39 5.56 4.95
CA GLY A 67 -8.69 6.47 5.85
C GLY A 67 -7.25 6.04 6.19
N ALA A 68 -6.80 4.90 5.66
CA ALA A 68 -5.41 4.48 5.76
C ALA A 68 -4.49 5.45 5.00
N LEU A 69 -3.39 5.83 5.65
CA LEU A 69 -2.29 6.57 5.03
C LEU A 69 -1.11 5.61 4.88
N VAL A 70 -0.50 5.58 3.71
CA VAL A 70 0.68 4.76 3.44
C VAL A 70 1.79 5.63 2.86
N HIS A 71 3.00 5.43 3.35
CA HIS A 71 4.23 6.02 2.85
C HIS A 71 5.27 4.92 2.72
N VAL A 72 5.89 4.81 1.55
CA VAL A 72 6.92 3.81 1.26
C VAL A 72 8.17 4.52 0.79
N THR A 73 9.31 4.15 1.36
CA THR A 73 10.63 4.48 0.86
C THR A 73 11.19 3.28 0.11
N TRP A 74 11.69 3.50 -1.09
CA TRP A 74 12.26 2.50 -1.99
C TRP A 74 13.76 2.73 -2.10
N TYR A 75 14.55 1.72 -1.74
CA TYR A 75 16.00 1.71 -1.88
C TYR A 75 16.37 0.86 -3.11
N LEU A 76 16.64 1.54 -4.23
CA LEU A 76 16.67 0.89 -5.55
C LEU A 76 17.88 -0.02 -5.76
N GLU A 77 19.01 0.30 -5.13
CA GLU A 77 20.25 -0.49 -5.26
C GLU A 77 20.13 -1.84 -4.54
N THR A 78 19.59 -1.83 -3.32
CA THR A 78 19.42 -3.02 -2.48
C THR A 78 18.11 -3.76 -2.74
N GLN A 79 17.20 -3.16 -3.51
CA GLN A 79 15.83 -3.64 -3.72
C GLN A 79 15.08 -3.89 -2.40
N THR A 80 15.30 -2.99 -1.44
CA THR A 80 14.62 -2.99 -0.14
C THR A 80 13.66 -1.83 -0.05
N SER A 81 12.71 -1.93 0.88
CA SER A 81 11.74 -0.88 1.15
C SER A 81 11.56 -0.68 2.64
N HIS A 82 11.13 0.51 3.02
CA HIS A 82 10.62 0.81 4.35
C HIS A 82 9.20 1.36 4.23
N ARG A 83 8.25 0.77 4.93
CA ARG A 83 6.84 1.18 4.95
C ARG A 83 6.51 1.81 6.30
N PHE A 84 5.91 2.99 6.23
CA PHE A 84 5.08 3.53 7.29
C PHE A 84 3.61 3.53 6.83
N ALA A 85 2.72 2.93 7.62
CA ALA A 85 1.28 3.01 7.38
C ALA A 85 0.52 3.29 8.69
N ALA A 86 -0.40 4.25 8.64
CA ALA A 86 -1.29 4.59 9.74
C ALA A 86 -2.71 4.11 9.43
N ILE A 87 -3.09 2.98 10.03
CA ILE A 87 -4.36 2.28 9.79
C ILE A 87 -5.41 2.75 10.82
N PRO A 88 -6.59 3.20 10.39
CA PRO A 88 -7.70 3.53 11.28
C PRO A 88 -8.06 2.38 12.23
N ALA A 89 -8.41 2.69 13.48
CA ALA A 89 -8.68 1.68 14.51
C ALA A 89 -9.76 0.66 14.07
N TRP A 90 -10.80 1.13 13.39
CA TRP A 90 -11.88 0.28 12.87
C TRP A 90 -11.38 -0.78 11.87
N LEU A 91 -10.45 -0.40 10.99
CA LEU A 91 -9.88 -1.31 9.99
C LEU A 91 -8.85 -2.24 10.63
N ALA A 92 -8.08 -1.73 11.59
CA ALA A 92 -7.11 -2.52 12.34
C ALA A 92 -7.78 -3.62 13.21
N ALA A 93 -9.04 -3.43 13.59
CA ALA A 93 -9.82 -4.41 14.35
C ALA A 93 -10.20 -5.63 13.49
N ASP A 94 -10.50 -5.43 12.20
CA ASP A 94 -10.77 -6.50 11.25
C ASP A 94 -10.37 -6.10 9.83
N PHE A 95 -9.20 -6.56 9.38
CA PHE A 95 -8.73 -6.31 8.01
C PHE A 95 -9.57 -7.04 6.96
N THR A 96 -10.28 -8.11 7.29
CA THR A 96 -10.95 -8.95 6.28
C THR A 96 -12.07 -8.21 5.55
N VAL A 97 -12.66 -7.19 6.19
CA VAL A 97 -13.67 -6.32 5.58
C VAL A 97 -13.15 -5.57 4.35
N TYR A 98 -11.83 -5.41 4.26
CA TYR A 98 -11.12 -4.69 3.21
C TYR A 98 -10.69 -5.59 2.05
N ARG A 99 -11.09 -6.86 2.03
CA ARG A 99 -10.93 -7.71 0.84
C ARG A 99 -11.89 -7.25 -0.25
N GLY A 100 -11.36 -6.95 -1.43
CA GLY A 100 -12.14 -6.46 -2.58
C GLY A 100 -11.37 -5.49 -3.47
N ASP A 101 -12.09 -4.91 -4.42
CA ASP A 101 -11.53 -4.06 -5.47
C ASP A 101 -11.99 -2.60 -5.29
N ASN A 102 -11.08 -1.63 -5.22
CA ASN A 102 -11.48 -0.23 -5.12
C ASN A 102 -11.89 0.40 -6.45
N GLN A 103 -11.85 -0.36 -7.53
CA GLN A 103 -12.47 0.01 -8.79
C GLN A 103 -13.95 -0.39 -8.83
N ASP A 104 -14.43 -1.20 -7.88
CA ASP A 104 -15.85 -1.49 -7.69
C ASP A 104 -16.51 -0.37 -6.84
N PRO A 105 -17.47 0.39 -7.41
CA PRO A 105 -18.17 1.43 -6.68
C PRO A 105 -18.88 0.93 -5.41
N ALA A 106 -19.41 -0.31 -5.42
CA ALA A 106 -20.09 -0.88 -4.26
C ALA A 106 -19.12 -1.17 -3.11
N PHE A 107 -17.90 -1.62 -3.43
CA PHE A 107 -16.83 -1.78 -2.44
C PHE A 107 -16.45 -0.42 -1.85
N VAL A 108 -16.22 0.60 -2.69
CA VAL A 108 -15.84 1.95 -2.22
C VAL A 108 -16.93 2.55 -1.33
N GLU A 109 -18.20 2.40 -1.70
CA GLU A 109 -19.33 2.86 -0.88
C GLU A 109 -19.37 2.14 0.47
N LYS A 110 -19.24 0.80 0.49
CA LYS A 110 -19.15 0.01 1.72
C LYS A 110 -18.02 0.52 2.61
N ILE A 111 -16.82 0.70 2.08
CA ILE A 111 -15.65 1.10 2.86
C ILE A 111 -15.80 2.52 3.40
N ARG A 112 -16.30 3.47 2.61
CA ARG A 112 -16.59 4.83 3.09
C ARG A 112 -17.66 4.85 4.18
N GLY A 113 -18.69 3.99 4.04
CA GLY A 113 -19.70 3.79 5.06
C GLY A 113 -19.08 3.33 6.39
N LEU A 114 -18.24 2.30 6.35
CA LEU A 114 -17.51 1.81 7.52
C LEU A 114 -16.58 2.88 8.11
N ALA A 115 -15.83 3.59 7.28
CA ALA A 115 -14.92 4.65 7.71
C ALA A 115 -15.66 5.82 8.38
N SER A 116 -16.87 6.16 7.94
CA SER A 116 -17.67 7.24 8.53
C SER A 116 -18.25 6.92 9.91
N GLN A 117 -18.39 5.64 10.23
CA GLN A 117 -19.00 5.15 11.48
C GLN A 117 -17.95 4.59 12.45
N GLY A 118 -16.85 4.07 11.90
CA GLY A 118 -15.78 3.42 12.64
C GLY A 118 -14.93 4.41 13.43
N GLN A 119 -14.35 3.92 14.52
CA GLN A 119 -13.38 4.68 15.29
C GLN A 119 -12.08 4.85 14.47
N ASP A 120 -11.62 6.09 14.30
CA ASP A 120 -10.35 6.37 13.60
C ASP A 120 -9.14 6.19 14.53
N TRP A 121 -9.21 6.74 15.76
CA TRP A 121 -8.11 6.77 16.73
C TRP A 121 -8.32 5.83 17.93
N PRO A 122 -7.26 5.24 18.50
CA PRO A 122 -5.87 5.35 18.08
C PRO A 122 -5.58 4.50 16.83
N ARG A 123 -4.86 5.09 15.86
CA ARG A 123 -4.47 4.37 14.65
C ARG A 123 -3.43 3.30 14.96
N ARG A 124 -3.54 2.15 14.30
CA ARG A 124 -2.48 1.12 14.31
C ARG A 124 -1.39 1.53 13.33
N ILE A 125 -0.18 1.65 13.84
CA ILE A 125 1.00 1.95 13.02
C ILE A 125 1.62 0.63 12.55
N LEU A 126 1.86 0.53 11.25
CA LEU A 126 2.74 -0.46 10.66
C LEU A 126 4.01 0.29 10.24
N ASP A 127 5.13 -0.09 10.81
CA ASP A 127 6.43 0.55 10.62
C ASP A 127 7.44 -0.58 10.45
N ASP A 128 7.66 -0.96 9.20
CA ASP A 128 8.35 -2.20 8.85
C ASP A 128 9.17 -2.11 7.58
N ASP A 129 10.23 -2.90 7.56
CA ASP A 129 11.08 -3.10 6.39
C ASP A 129 10.58 -4.27 5.54
N GLY A 130 10.97 -4.23 4.27
CA GLY A 130 10.68 -5.27 3.30
C GLY A 130 11.66 -5.28 2.14
N TYR A 131 11.37 -6.11 1.16
CA TYR A 131 12.14 -6.20 -0.08
C TYR A 131 11.22 -6.43 -1.27
N PHE A 132 11.74 -6.17 -2.47
CA PHE A 132 10.97 -6.35 -3.69
C PHE A 132 11.80 -7.00 -4.79
N GLU A 133 11.11 -7.66 -5.71
CA GLU A 133 11.67 -8.23 -6.93
C GLU A 133 11.06 -7.49 -8.11
N VAL A 134 11.88 -7.04 -9.07
CA VAL A 134 11.38 -6.45 -10.33
C VAL A 134 10.98 -7.59 -11.28
N LEU A 135 9.77 -7.53 -11.81
CA LEU A 135 9.16 -8.51 -12.71
C LEU A 135 9.37 -8.17 -14.19
#